data_AF-X1GL05-F1
#
_entry.id   AF-X1GL05-F1
#
_cell.length_a   1.000
_cell.length_b   1.000
_cell.length_c   1.000
_cell.angle_alpha   90.00
_cell.angle_beta   90.00
_cell.angle_gamma   90.00
#
_symmetry.space_group_name_H-M   'P 1'
#
loop_
_entity.id
_entity.type
_entity.pdbx_description
1 polymer ?
#
loop_
_entity_poly.entity_id
_entity_poly.type
_entity_poly.pdbx_seq_one_letter_code
_entity_poly.pdbx_strand_id
1 'polypeptide(L)'
;MVYNNNYCKRSEFLEDPLSINQSSLSKNLSLLIEKGFVIKEDGKYVITLAGKSEYSRMLQNYDLDRQTILEEEGKRIEDNTKKTLQIFEKFNIKDEDIQFRFLNNILRLYYEKVKPILKDEEVFHKILLFLVFRLIESNIVHLKVALT
;
A
#
# COMPACT_ATOMS: atom_id res chain seq x y z
N MET A 1 0.96 14.57 3.02
CA MET A 1 0.30 13.89 4.16
C MET A 1 -0.77 14.73 4.83
N VAL A 2 -0.49 15.95 5.32
CA VAL A 2 -1.51 16.79 6.00
C VAL A 2 -2.68 17.21 5.08
N TYR A 3 -2.49 17.18 3.76
CA TYR A 3 -3.58 17.37 2.80
C TYR A 3 -4.52 16.15 2.70
N ASN A 4 -3.96 14.93 2.82
CA ASN A 4 -4.69 13.66 2.68
C ASN A 4 -5.26 13.14 4.01
N ASN A 5 -4.74 13.63 5.14
CA ASN A 5 -5.18 13.30 6.49
C ASN A 5 -5.78 14.55 7.15
N ASN A 6 -6.92 14.42 7.84
CA ASN A 6 -7.55 15.56 8.54
C ASN A 6 -6.60 16.24 9.54
N TYR A 7 -5.62 15.52 10.07
CA TYR A 7 -4.50 16.03 10.84
C TYR A 7 -3.31 15.05 10.77
N CYS A 8 -2.12 15.50 11.14
CA CYS A 8 -0.96 14.63 11.37
C CYS A 8 -0.35 14.85 12.76
N LYS A 9 0.13 13.79 13.40
CA LYS A 9 0.98 13.82 14.59
C LYS A 9 2.44 13.92 14.17
N ARG A 10 3.28 14.44 15.08
CA ARG A 10 4.72 14.56 14.82
C ARG A 10 5.39 13.21 14.52
N SER A 11 4.98 12.13 15.20
CA SER A 11 5.52 10.78 15.02
C SER A 11 5.34 10.26 13.60
N GLU A 12 4.22 10.58 12.96
CA GLU A 12 3.89 10.12 11.60
C GLU A 12 4.84 10.67 10.53
N PHE A 13 5.64 11.70 10.83
CA PHE A 13 6.67 12.21 9.92
C PHE A 13 8.05 11.59 10.14
N LEU A 14 8.26 10.92 11.28
CA LEU A 14 9.53 10.32 11.69
C LEU A 14 9.60 8.83 11.35
N GLU A 15 8.45 8.22 11.05
CA GLU A 15 8.30 6.82 10.66
C GLU A 15 8.40 6.66 9.13
N ASP A 16 8.73 5.45 8.67
CA ASP A 16 8.66 5.10 7.25
C ASP A 16 7.23 5.29 6.71
N PRO A 17 7.05 5.75 5.46
CA PRO A 17 8.04 5.91 4.40
C PRO A 17 8.74 7.28 4.35
N LEU A 18 8.41 8.22 5.24
CA LEU A 18 8.91 9.59 5.16
C LEU A 18 10.25 9.79 5.87
N SER A 19 10.39 9.22 7.08
CA SER A 19 11.62 9.20 7.87
C SER A 19 12.36 10.56 7.90
N ILE A 20 11.62 11.67 8.05
CA ILE A 20 12.19 13.02 7.99
C ILE A 20 12.99 13.25 9.26
N ASN A 21 14.24 13.72 9.14
CA ASN A 21 15.03 14.01 10.34
C ASN A 21 14.37 15.09 11.22
N GLN A 22 14.55 14.98 12.54
CA GLN A 22 13.82 15.83 13.49
C GLN A 22 14.10 17.33 13.35
N SER A 23 15.33 17.70 12.98
CA SER A 23 15.74 19.11 12.84
C SER A 23 15.09 19.77 11.62
N SER A 24 15.08 19.08 10.48
CA SER A 24 14.41 19.52 9.25
C SER A 24 12.91 19.54 9.43
N LEU A 25 12.33 18.54 10.09
CA LEU A 25 10.91 18.51 10.39
C LEU A 25 10.48 19.73 11.23
N SER A 26 11.21 20.02 12.31
CA SER A 26 10.93 21.20 13.14
C SER A 26 11.03 22.49 12.34
N LYS A 27 12.10 22.68 11.58
CA LYS A 27 12.31 23.89 10.78
C LYS A 27 11.18 24.10 9.76
N ASN A 28 10.82 23.06 9.03
CA ASN A 28 9.78 23.14 8.00
C ASN A 28 8.38 23.33 8.60
N LEU A 29 8.04 22.65 9.71
CA LEU A 29 6.75 22.87 10.37
C LEU A 29 6.62 24.29 10.91
N SER A 30 7.68 24.84 11.50
CA SER A 30 7.67 26.24 11.94
C SER A 30 7.42 27.20 10.77
N LEU A 31 8.10 26.98 9.63
CA LEU A 31 7.89 27.80 8.42
C LEU A 31 6.46 27.69 7.86
N LEU A 32 5.88 26.49 7.86
CA LEU A 32 4.51 26.28 7.40
C LEU A 32 3.47 26.91 8.34
N ILE A 33 3.74 26.93 9.64
CA ILE A 33 2.92 27.62 10.64
C ILE A 33 3.04 29.13 10.49
N GLU A 34 4.26 29.65 10.36
CA GLU A 34 4.51 31.08 10.15
C GLU A 34 3.81 31.61 8.89
N LYS A 35 3.80 30.82 7.81
CA LYS A 35 3.08 31.13 6.57
C LYS A 35 1.56 30.95 6.66
N GLY A 36 1.03 30.47 7.79
CA GLY A 36 -0.39 30.22 7.99
C GLY A 36 -0.95 29.06 7.15
N PHE A 37 -0.10 28.17 6.64
CA PHE A 37 -0.52 27.01 5.85
C PHE A 37 -0.87 25.80 6.72
N VAL A 38 -0.31 25.75 7.93
CA VAL A 38 -0.55 24.70 8.93
C VAL A 38 -0.80 25.36 10.27
N ILE A 39 -1.73 24.84 11.05
CA ILE A 39 -1.93 25.19 12.46
C ILE A 39 -1.58 24.00 13.35
N LYS A 40 -1.17 24.29 14.59
CA LYS A 40 -0.89 23.28 15.60
C LYS A 40 -1.92 23.37 16.70
N GLU A 41 -2.76 22.34 16.83
CA GLU A 41 -3.81 22.23 17.85
C GLU A 41 -3.68 20.86 18.55
N ASP A 42 -3.63 20.85 19.88
CA ASP A 42 -3.57 19.61 20.69
C ASP A 42 -2.50 18.59 20.25
N GLY A 43 -1.32 19.09 19.88
CA GLY A 43 -0.20 18.25 19.41
C GLY A 43 -0.38 17.67 18.00
N LYS A 44 -1.44 18.08 17.29
CA LYS A 44 -1.74 17.73 15.91
C LYS A 44 -1.47 18.92 14.99
N TYR A 45 -1.06 18.63 13.77
CA TYR A 45 -0.85 19.60 12.70
C TYR A 45 -2.00 19.48 11.72
N VAL A 46 -2.70 20.58 11.48
CA VAL A 46 -3.89 20.66 10.61
C VAL A 46 -3.60 21.64 9.48
N ILE A 47 -3.91 21.25 8.24
CA ILE A 47 -3.74 22.14 7.09
C ILE A 47 -4.87 23.17 7.05
N THR A 48 -4.52 24.43 6.80
CA THR A 48 -5.50 25.52 6.65
C THR A 48 -6.07 25.55 5.24
N LEU A 49 -7.12 26.34 5.01
CA LEU A 49 -7.64 26.56 3.65
C LEU A 49 -6.57 27.19 2.73
N ALA A 50 -5.80 28.16 3.24
CA ALA A 50 -4.68 28.75 2.51
C ALA A 50 -3.60 27.72 2.18
N GLY A 51 -3.28 26.83 3.13
CA GLY A 51 -2.35 25.73 2.89
C GLY A 51 -2.83 24.75 1.81
N LYS A 52 -4.13 24.44 1.77
CA LYS A 52 -4.73 23.61 0.72
C LYS A 52 -4.61 24.26 -0.66
N SER A 53 -4.97 25.54 -0.77
CA SER A 53 -4.86 26.29 -2.03
C SER A 53 -3.42 26.36 -2.54
N GLU A 54 -2.47 26.63 -1.64
CA GLU A 54 -1.04 26.68 -1.98
C GLU A 54 -0.51 25.32 -2.41
N TYR A 55 -0.89 24.25 -1.72
CA TYR A 55 -0.54 22.89 -2.09
C TYR A 55 -1.09 22.52 -3.48
N SER A 56 -2.36 22.82 -3.77
CA SER A 56 -2.94 22.62 -5.11
C SER A 56 -2.21 23.42 -6.20
N ARG A 57 -1.81 24.66 -5.90
CA ARG A 57 -1.03 25.50 -6.81
C ARG A 57 0.37 24.92 -7.06
N MET A 58 1.03 24.38 -6.03
CA MET A 58 2.30 23.67 -6.22
C MET A 58 2.12 22.43 -7.10
N LEU A 59 1.08 21.63 -6.85
CA LEU A 59 0.79 20.42 -7.64
C LEU A 59 0.60 20.72 -9.14
N GLN A 60 -0.04 21.83 -9.49
CA GLN A 60 -0.21 22.24 -10.89
C GLN A 60 1.11 22.52 -11.61
N ASN A 61 2.15 22.90 -10.88
CA ASN A 61 3.49 23.15 -11.42
C ASN A 61 4.41 21.92 -11.36
N TYR A 62 3.93 20.82 -10.76
CA TYR A 62 4.67 19.57 -10.50
C TYR A 62 4.32 18.49 -11.55
N ASP A 63 4.49 18.82 -12.84
CA ASP A 63 4.36 17.85 -13.95
C ASP A 63 5.35 16.66 -13.86
N LEU A 64 6.27 16.71 -12.88
CA LEU A 64 7.24 15.67 -12.53
C LEU A 64 6.64 14.48 -11.75
N ASP A 65 5.55 14.67 -11.02
CA ASP A 65 5.06 13.66 -10.06
C ASP A 65 4.31 12.51 -10.76
N ARG A 66 3.61 12.79 -11.86
CA ARG A 66 2.86 11.74 -12.59
C ARG A 66 3.79 10.70 -13.21
N GLN A 67 4.89 11.13 -13.80
CA GLN A 67 5.86 10.25 -14.46
C GLN A 67 6.65 9.42 -13.43
N THR A 68 7.11 10.04 -12.35
CA THR A 68 7.80 9.32 -11.26
C THR A 68 6.88 8.35 -10.53
N ILE A 69 5.62 8.71 -10.28
CA ILE A 69 4.62 7.77 -9.73
C ILE A 69 4.42 6.59 -10.70
N LEU A 70 4.32 6.84 -12.01
CA LEU A 70 4.18 5.76 -13.00
C LEU A 70 5.40 4.85 -13.03
N GLU A 71 6.60 5.40 -12.90
CA GLU A 71 7.86 4.65 -12.87
C GLU A 71 8.01 3.83 -11.59
N GLU A 72 7.72 4.41 -10.43
CA GLU A 72 7.76 3.72 -9.14
C GLU A 72 6.70 2.63 -9.03
N GLU A 73 5.46 2.92 -9.43
CA GLU A 73 4.39 1.92 -9.47
C GLU A 73 4.68 0.84 -10.51
N GLY A 74 5.22 1.19 -11.67
CA GLY A 74 5.66 0.24 -12.69
C GLY A 74 6.71 -0.73 -12.15
N LYS A 75 7.72 -0.22 -11.44
CA LYS A 75 8.76 -1.03 -10.81
C LYS A 75 8.19 -1.95 -9.72
N ARG A 76 7.27 -1.46 -8.89
CA ARG A 76 6.58 -2.27 -7.88
C ARG A 76 5.78 -3.41 -8.51
N ILE A 77 5.08 -3.15 -9.61
CA ILE A 77 4.33 -4.16 -10.37
C ILE A 77 5.30 -5.22 -10.93
N GLU A 78 6.42 -4.79 -11.51
CA GLU A 78 7.43 -5.70 -12.05
C GLU A 78 8.02 -6.61 -10.97
N ASP A 79 8.41 -6.06 -9.82
CA ASP A 79 8.99 -6.81 -8.71
C ASP A 79 7.98 -7.82 -8.12
N ASN A 80 6.72 -7.42 -7.95
CA ASN A 80 5.65 -8.32 -7.49
C ASN A 80 5.36 -9.43 -8.50
N THR A 81 5.42 -9.12 -9.80
CA THR A 81 5.24 -10.11 -10.87
C THR A 81 6.35 -11.15 -10.82
N LYS A 82 7.62 -10.72 -10.70
CA LYS A 82 8.77 -11.63 -10.57
C LYS A 82 8.64 -12.56 -9.36
N LYS A 83 8.32 -12.02 -8.19
CA LYS A 83 8.08 -12.82 -6.97
C LYS A 83 6.97 -13.83 -7.16
N THR A 84 5.86 -13.43 -7.79
CA THR A 84 4.72 -14.32 -8.02
C THR A 84 5.06 -15.44 -8.99
N LEU A 85 5.80 -15.15 -10.06
CA LEU A 85 6.29 -16.18 -10.98
C LEU A 85 7.23 -17.17 -10.29
N GLN A 86 8.14 -16.70 -9.43
CA GLN A 86 9.01 -17.57 -8.63
C GLN A 86 8.21 -18.50 -7.70
N ILE A 87 7.10 -18.01 -7.14
CA ILE A 87 6.18 -18.83 -6.32
C ILE A 87 5.53 -19.91 -7.19
N PHE A 88 5.01 -19.53 -8.36
CA PHE A 88 4.38 -20.49 -9.28
C PHE A 88 5.36 -21.58 -9.73
N GLU A 89 6.60 -21.21 -10.05
CA GLU A 89 7.67 -22.17 -10.37
C GLU A 89 8.00 -23.06 -9.16
N LYS A 90 8.26 -22.47 -7.99
CA LYS A 90 8.64 -23.18 -6.76
C LYS A 90 7.59 -24.22 -6.34
N PHE A 91 6.30 -23.91 -6.50
CA PHE A 91 5.20 -24.80 -6.15
C PHE A 91 4.63 -25.57 -7.36
N ASN A 92 5.26 -25.47 -8.54
CA ASN A 92 4.83 -26.12 -9.78
C ASN A 92 3.35 -25.85 -10.13
N ILE A 93 2.90 -24.61 -9.94
CA ILE A 93 1.52 -24.17 -10.20
C ILE A 93 1.43 -23.80 -11.68
N LYS A 94 0.85 -24.70 -12.47
CA LYS A 94 0.66 -24.53 -13.92
C LYS A 94 -0.77 -24.21 -14.34
N ASP A 95 -1.71 -24.38 -13.43
CA ASP A 95 -3.13 -24.16 -13.69
C ASP A 95 -3.44 -22.65 -13.68
N GLU A 96 -3.92 -22.14 -14.81
CA GLU A 96 -4.18 -20.71 -15.01
C GLU A 96 -5.29 -20.17 -14.10
N ASP A 97 -6.30 -20.98 -13.73
CA ASP A 97 -7.38 -20.56 -12.83
C ASP A 97 -6.84 -20.41 -11.40
N ILE A 98 -5.98 -21.32 -10.97
CA ILE A 98 -5.28 -21.23 -9.67
C ILE A 98 -4.36 -20.00 -9.65
N GLN A 99 -3.59 -19.78 -10.71
CA GLN A 99 -2.71 -18.60 -10.82
C GLN A 99 -3.52 -17.29 -10.74
N PHE A 100 -4.62 -17.19 -11.51
CA PHE A 100 -5.49 -16.02 -11.53
C PHE A 100 -6.12 -15.75 -10.16
N ARG A 101 -6.67 -16.78 -9.50
CA ARG A 101 -7.25 -16.65 -8.16
C ARG A 101 -6.19 -16.25 -7.13
N PHE A 102 -4.99 -16.83 -7.20
CA PHE A 102 -3.90 -16.48 -6.30
C PHE A 102 -3.50 -15.01 -6.45
N LEU A 103 -3.31 -14.55 -7.68
CA LEU A 103 -3.02 -13.13 -7.99
C LEU A 103 -4.11 -12.22 -7.44
N ASN A 104 -5.37 -12.53 -7.69
CA ASN A 104 -6.51 -11.72 -7.24
C ASN A 104 -6.57 -11.65 -5.69
N ASN A 105 -6.21 -12.73 -5.00
CA ASN A 105 -6.15 -12.72 -3.54
C ASN A 105 -4.95 -11.94 -2.99
N ILE A 106 -3.76 -12.03 -3.61
CA ILE A 106 -2.59 -11.21 -3.24
C ILE A 106 -2.88 -9.71 -3.37
N LEU A 107 -3.60 -9.30 -4.42
CA LEU A 107 -3.95 -7.89 -4.62
C LEU A 107 -4.91 -7.36 -3.55
N ARG A 108 -5.78 -8.23 -3.01
CA ARG A 108 -6.79 -7.86 -2.00
C ARG A 108 -6.27 -7.97 -0.56
N LEU A 109 -5.41 -8.96 -0.32
CA LEU A 109 -4.79 -9.26 0.96
C LEU A 109 -3.28 -9.18 0.75
N TYR A 110 -2.67 -8.07 1.14
CA TYR A 110 -1.22 -7.90 1.05
C TYR A 110 -0.55 -8.19 2.41
N TYR A 111 0.65 -8.76 2.37
CA TYR A 111 1.36 -9.31 3.54
C TYR A 111 1.49 -8.32 4.71
N GLU A 112 1.70 -7.03 4.44
CA GLU A 112 1.87 -6.01 5.51
C GLU A 112 0.67 -5.94 6.47
N LYS A 113 -0.56 -6.28 6.03
CA LYS A 113 -1.73 -6.33 6.94
C LYS A 113 -1.67 -7.47 7.95
N VAL A 114 -0.97 -8.56 7.62
CA VAL A 114 -0.94 -9.80 8.40
C VAL A 114 0.43 -10.12 8.98
N LYS A 115 1.43 -9.29 8.67
CA LYS A 115 2.80 -9.32 9.21
C LYS A 115 2.88 -9.38 10.74
N PRO A 116 1.99 -8.73 11.53
CA PRO A 116 2.00 -8.88 12.98
C PRO A 116 1.62 -10.30 13.46
N ILE A 117 0.93 -11.08 12.62
CA ILE A 117 0.36 -12.38 12.95
C ILE A 117 1.21 -13.52 12.35
N LEU A 118 1.80 -13.29 11.18
CA LEU A 118 2.55 -14.28 10.42
C LEU A 118 4.05 -14.04 10.52
N LYS A 119 4.78 -15.08 10.97
CA LYS A 119 6.23 -15.02 11.21
C LYS A 119 7.06 -14.78 9.95
N ASP A 120 6.58 -15.23 8.80
CA ASP A 120 7.28 -15.07 7.53
C ASP A 120 6.29 -14.95 6.34
N GLU A 121 6.78 -14.33 5.27
CA GLU A 121 6.03 -14.09 4.03
C GLU A 121 5.77 -15.40 3.25
N GLU A 122 6.59 -16.44 3.44
CA GLU A 122 6.39 -17.73 2.78
C GLU A 122 5.15 -18.47 3.33
N VAL A 123 4.94 -18.44 4.64
CA VAL A 123 3.77 -18.99 5.34
C VAL A 123 2.50 -18.28 4.87
N PHE A 124 2.58 -16.96 4.68
CA PHE A 124 1.49 -16.20 4.10
C PHE A 124 1.10 -16.71 2.70
N HIS A 125 2.09 -16.88 1.81
CA HIS A 125 1.85 -17.42 0.46
C HIS A 125 1.30 -18.84 0.49
N LYS A 126 1.80 -19.70 1.40
CA LYS A 126 1.27 -21.07 1.58
C LYS A 126 -0.18 -21.08 2.05
N ILE A 127 -0.54 -20.20 2.99
CA ILE A 127 -1.93 -20.05 3.47
C ILE A 127 -2.83 -19.58 2.33
N LEU A 128 -2.39 -18.60 1.55
CA LEU A 128 -3.12 -18.12 0.37
C LEU A 128 -3.35 -19.22 -0.66
N LEU A 129 -2.30 -19.98 -0.99
CA LEU A 129 -2.42 -21.13 -1.89
C LEU A 129 -3.42 -22.14 -1.35
N PHE A 130 -3.32 -22.49 -0.07
CA PHE A 130 -4.27 -23.40 0.58
C PHE A 130 -5.72 -22.91 0.44
N LEU A 131 -5.99 -21.62 0.65
CA LEU A 131 -7.33 -21.05 0.49
C LEU A 131 -7.83 -21.14 -0.96
N VAL A 132 -6.96 -20.84 -1.94
CA VAL A 132 -7.28 -20.95 -3.36
C VAL A 132 -7.63 -22.39 -3.73
N PHE A 133 -6.83 -23.36 -3.32
CA PHE A 133 -7.09 -24.78 -3.56
C PHE A 133 -8.40 -25.26 -2.90
N ARG A 134 -8.68 -24.85 -1.66
CA ARG A 134 -9.89 -25.28 -0.93
C ARG A 134 -11.18 -24.71 -1.51
N LEU A 135 -11.13 -23.47 -2.01
CA LEU A 135 -12.26 -22.84 -2.71
C LEU A 135 -12.60 -23.56 -4.02
N ILE A 136 -11.64 -24.20 -4.67
CA ILE A 136 -11.87 -25.01 -5.88
C ILE A 136 -12.57 -26.32 -5.49
N GLU A 137 -12.11 -27.01 -4.44
CA GLU A 137 -12.75 -28.25 -3.97
C GLU A 137 -14.22 -28.05 -3.59
N SER A 138 -14.57 -26.96 -2.89
CA SER A 138 -15.97 -26.66 -2.57
C SER A 138 -16.83 -26.43 -3.81
N ASN A 139 -16.31 -25.74 -4.83
CA ASN A 139 -17.05 -25.51 -6.07
C ASN A 139 -17.23 -26.80 -6.90
N ILE A 140 -16.25 -27.70 -6.88
CA ILE A 140 -16.35 -29.02 -7.54
C ILE A 140 -17.39 -29.92 -6.84
N VAL A 141 -17.43 -29.89 -5.50
CA VAL A 141 -18.44 -30.64 -4.72
C VAL A 141 -19.84 -30.10 -5.01
N HIS A 142 -20.03 -28.78 -5.09
CA HIS A 142 -21.32 -28.19 -5.45
C HIS A 142 -21.74 -28.49 -6.90
N LEU A 143 -20.81 -28.51 -7.86
CA LEU A 143 -21.11 -28.89 -9.25
C LEU A 143 -21.48 -30.37 -9.38
N LYS A 144 -20.85 -31.27 -8.62
CA LYS A 144 -21.21 -32.71 -8.62
C LYS A 144 -22.63 -32.93 -8.09
N VAL A 145 -23.00 -32.26 -6.99
CA VAL A 145 -24.35 -32.36 -6.41
C VAL A 145 -25.43 -31.79 -7.34
N ALA A 146 -25.09 -30.81 -8.17
CA ALA A 146 -26.03 -30.25 -9.15
C ALA A 146 -26.23 -31.12 -10.42
N LEU A 147 -25.36 -32.12 -10.64
CA LEU A 147 -25.35 -32.99 -11.83
C LEU A 147 -25.73 -34.46 -11.51
N THR A 148 -26.20 -34.74 -10.29
CA THR A 148 -26.78 -36.03 -9.87
C THR A 148 -28.21 -35.83 -9.39
#